data_AF-A0A3M1V4C4-F1
#
_entry.id   AF-A0A3M1V4C4-F1
#
_cell.length_a   1.000
_cell.length_b   1.000
_cell.length_c   1.000
_cell.angle_alpha   90.00
_cell.angle_beta   90.00
_cell.angle_gamma   90.00
#
_symmetry.space_group_name_H-M   'P 1'
#
loop_
_entity.id
_entity.type
_entity.pdbx_description
1 polymer ?
#
loop_
_entity_poly.entity_id
_entity_poly.type
_entity_poly.pdbx_seq_one_letter_code
_entity_poly.pdbx_strand_id
1 'polypeptide(L)'
;MAWVVPGVALFSALLLWAGYELGSWRAAEARETAKAVELQQMLERERHELAVAKSEQQAHLDALALRVARLQAHLMRLDALGERLASQGKLDQKEFDFSAEPPQGGIEDEVTGSLRADEIAASLTKIDRLLG
;
A
#
# COMPACT_ATOMS: atom_id res chain seq x y z
N MET A 1 -38.52 -30.12 66.38
CA MET A 1 -38.61 -29.61 64.99
C MET A 1 -37.73 -28.37 64.72
N ALA A 2 -37.10 -27.72 65.72
CA ALA A 2 -36.31 -26.49 65.50
C ALA A 2 -34.97 -26.66 64.74
N TRP A 3 -34.44 -27.88 64.59
CA TRP A 3 -33.14 -28.14 63.96
C TRP A 3 -33.19 -28.45 62.45
N VAL A 4 -34.37 -28.64 61.86
CA VAL A 4 -34.50 -29.05 60.45
C VAL A 4 -34.36 -27.87 59.49
N VAL A 5 -34.87 -26.69 59.88
CA VAL A 5 -34.81 -25.45 59.10
C VAL A 5 -33.36 -25.00 58.76
N PRO A 6 -32.43 -24.93 59.73
CA PRO A 6 -31.05 -24.55 59.40
C PRO A 6 -30.35 -25.59 58.51
N GLY A 7 -30.67 -26.88 58.66
CA GLY A 7 -30.09 -27.95 57.84
C GLY A 7 -30.50 -27.86 56.37
N VAL A 8 -31.78 -27.59 56.10
CA VAL A 8 -32.28 -27.40 54.73
C VAL A 8 -31.69 -26.15 54.08
N ALA A 9 -31.56 -25.06 54.85
CA ALA A 9 -30.93 -23.84 54.36
C ALA A 9 -29.46 -24.08 53.95
N LEU A 10 -28.68 -24.77 54.78
CA LEU A 10 -27.30 -25.14 54.47
C LEU A 10 -27.19 -26.02 53.22
N PHE A 11 -28.07 -27.00 53.09
CA PHE A 11 -28.07 -27.89 51.92
C PHE A 11 -28.40 -27.14 50.62
N SER A 12 -29.37 -26.22 50.67
CA SER A 12 -29.72 -25.38 49.50
C SER A 12 -28.58 -24.42 49.12
N ALA A 13 -27.89 -23.85 50.10
CA ALA A 13 -26.73 -22.99 49.86
C ALA A 13 -25.57 -23.77 49.21
N LEU A 14 -25.31 -25.00 49.66
CA LEU A 14 -24.30 -25.87 49.06
C LEU A 14 -24.63 -26.25 47.61
N LEU A 15 -25.89 -26.54 47.30
CA LEU A 15 -26.31 -26.83 45.93
C LEU A 15 -26.15 -25.62 45.01
N LEU A 16 -26.51 -24.42 45.49
CA LEU A 16 -26.33 -23.19 44.73
C LEU A 16 -24.84 -22.88 44.53
N TRP A 17 -24.02 -23.07 45.56
CA TRP A 17 -22.58 -22.87 45.47
C TRP A 17 -21.92 -23.84 44.48
N ALA A 18 -22.23 -25.14 44.57
CA ALA A 18 -21.72 -26.15 43.65
C ALA A 18 -22.19 -25.90 42.19
N GLY A 19 -23.45 -25.50 42.00
CA GLY A 19 -23.97 -25.14 40.68
C GLY A 19 -23.27 -23.91 40.09
N TYR A 20 -23.02 -22.89 40.91
CA TYR A 20 -22.30 -21.68 40.51
C TYR A 20 -20.86 -22.00 40.11
N GLU A 21 -20.16 -22.84 40.89
CA GLU A 21 -18.77 -23.21 40.62
C GLU A 21 -18.64 -24.00 39.30
N LEU A 22 -19.46 -25.04 39.09
CA LEU A 22 -19.49 -25.78 37.82
C LEU A 22 -19.94 -24.92 36.63
N GLY A 23 -20.88 -24.00 36.83
CA GLY A 23 -21.36 -23.09 35.79
C GLY A 23 -20.30 -22.09 35.37
N SER A 24 -19.53 -21.57 36.34
CA SER A 24 -18.48 -20.58 36.09
C SER A 24 -17.34 -21.11 35.23
N TRP A 25 -16.98 -22.39 35.35
CA TRP A 25 -15.92 -23.01 34.54
C TRP A 25 -16.35 -23.18 33.08
N ARG A 26 -17.56 -23.69 32.83
CA ARG A 26 -18.12 -23.77 31.46
C ARG A 26 -18.33 -22.39 30.84
N ALA A 27 -18.76 -21.42 31.64
CA ALA A 27 -18.93 -20.05 31.18
C ALA A 27 -17.58 -19.38 30.83
N ALA A 28 -16.48 -19.76 31.48
CA ALA A 28 -15.14 -19.26 31.14
C ALA A 28 -14.67 -19.78 29.78
N GLU A 29 -14.77 -21.09 29.52
CA GLU A 29 -14.42 -21.71 28.23
C GLU A 29 -15.28 -21.16 27.07
N ALA A 30 -16.58 -20.99 27.29
CA ALA A 30 -17.48 -20.40 26.31
C ALA A 30 -17.12 -18.93 25.98
N ARG A 31 -16.65 -18.16 26.96
CA ARG A 31 -16.21 -16.77 26.75
C ARG A 31 -14.89 -16.71 25.98
N GLU A 32 -13.96 -17.63 26.24
CA GLU A 32 -12.67 -17.67 25.54
C GLU A 32 -12.84 -18.03 24.06
N THR A 33 -13.63 -19.07 23.77
CA THR A 33 -13.96 -19.46 22.39
C THR A 33 -14.72 -18.35 21.65
N ALA A 34 -15.66 -17.67 22.31
CA ALA A 34 -16.36 -16.53 21.71
C ALA A 34 -15.40 -15.40 21.32
N LYS A 35 -14.43 -15.05 22.18
CA LYS A 35 -13.39 -14.06 21.86
C LYS A 35 -12.50 -14.50 20.71
N ALA A 36 -12.12 -15.78 20.65
CA ALA A 36 -11.31 -16.31 19.56
C ALA A 36 -12.04 -16.21 18.22
N VAL A 37 -13.34 -16.55 18.20
CA VAL A 37 -14.19 -16.41 17.00
C VAL A 37 -14.34 -14.95 16.61
N GLU A 38 -14.57 -14.04 17.56
CA GLU A 38 -14.66 -12.60 17.31
C GLU A 38 -13.37 -12.07 16.67
N LEU A 39 -12.21 -12.41 17.24
CA LEU A 39 -10.91 -12.00 16.70
C LEU A 39 -10.69 -12.55 15.28
N GLN A 40 -11.05 -13.81 15.04
CA GLN A 40 -10.99 -14.40 13.69
C GLN A 40 -11.89 -13.64 12.71
N GLN A 41 -13.11 -13.31 13.11
CA GLN A 41 -14.03 -12.53 12.27
C GLN A 41 -13.48 -11.14 11.97
N MET A 42 -12.84 -10.47 12.93
CA MET A 42 -12.19 -9.18 12.70
C MET A 42 -11.05 -9.30 11.69
N LEU A 43 -10.17 -10.30 11.82
CA LEU A 43 -9.08 -10.54 10.88
C LEU A 43 -9.57 -10.84 9.46
N GLU A 44 -10.63 -11.65 9.33
CA GLU A 44 -11.21 -11.94 8.02
C GLU A 44 -11.86 -10.70 7.38
N ARG A 45 -12.48 -9.82 8.18
CA ARG A 45 -12.99 -8.53 7.70
C ARG A 45 -11.86 -7.62 7.22
N GLU A 46 -10.81 -7.44 8.02
CA GLU A 46 -9.64 -6.63 7.62
C GLU A 46 -8.98 -7.16 6.34
N ARG A 47 -8.83 -8.48 6.23
CA ARG A 47 -8.30 -9.11 5.01
C ARG A 47 -9.18 -8.85 3.80
N HIS A 48 -10.49 -8.91 3.97
CA HIS A 48 -11.44 -8.61 2.91
C HIS A 48 -11.33 -7.15 2.46
N GLU A 49 -11.31 -6.21 3.41
CA GLU A 49 -11.14 -4.78 3.12
C GLU A 49 -9.82 -4.49 2.39
N LEU A 50 -8.72 -5.10 2.84
CA LEU A 50 -7.43 -5.00 2.16
C LEU A 50 -7.44 -5.59 0.75
N ALA A 51 -8.15 -6.71 0.55
CA ALA A 51 -8.27 -7.33 -0.76
C ALA A 51 -9.06 -6.43 -1.73
N VAL A 52 -10.17 -5.84 -1.26
CA VAL A 52 -10.97 -4.89 -2.04
C VAL A 52 -10.14 -3.66 -2.38
N ALA A 53 -9.47 -3.03 -1.41
CA ALA A 53 -8.63 -1.86 -1.63
C ALA A 53 -7.49 -2.14 -2.63
N LYS A 54 -6.85 -3.31 -2.54
CA LYS A 54 -5.83 -3.74 -3.51
C LYS A 54 -6.42 -3.91 -4.92
N SER A 55 -7.61 -4.49 -5.03
CA SER A 55 -8.26 -4.68 -6.34
C SER A 55 -8.63 -3.36 -7.01
N GLU A 56 -9.07 -2.37 -6.22
CA GLU A 56 -9.36 -1.02 -6.70
C GLU A 56 -8.08 -0.34 -7.19
N GLN A 57 -6.99 -0.43 -6.42
CA GLN A 57 -5.68 0.08 -6.84
C GLN A 57 -5.18 -0.56 -8.14
N GLN A 58 -5.38 -1.88 -8.33
CA GLN A 58 -5.03 -2.56 -9.57
C GLN A 58 -5.84 -2.02 -10.76
N ALA A 59 -7.15 -1.83 -10.59
CA ALA A 59 -7.99 -1.24 -11.64
C ALA A 59 -7.54 0.18 -12.04
N HIS A 60 -7.07 0.98 -11.07
CA HIS A 60 -6.48 2.29 -11.36
C HIS A 60 -5.17 2.19 -12.16
N LEU A 61 -4.29 1.24 -11.82
CA LEU A 61 -3.06 1.00 -12.58
C LEU A 61 -3.35 0.56 -14.01
N ASP A 62 -4.34 -0.31 -14.21
CA ASP A 62 -4.76 -0.74 -15.55
C ASP A 62 -5.28 0.44 -16.38
N ALA A 63 -6.07 1.33 -15.78
CA ALA A 63 -6.54 2.54 -16.43
C ALA A 63 -5.39 3.50 -16.79
N LEU A 64 -4.40 3.63 -15.92
CA LEU A 64 -3.19 4.42 -16.20
C LEU A 64 -2.37 3.81 -17.33
N ALA A 65 -2.18 2.48 -17.34
CA ALA A 65 -1.48 1.77 -18.41
C ALA A 65 -2.18 1.98 -19.76
N LEU A 66 -3.52 1.89 -19.81
CA LEU A 66 -4.30 2.21 -21.01
C LEU A 66 -4.11 3.66 -21.47
N ARG A 67 -4.02 4.61 -20.54
CA ARG A 67 -3.78 6.02 -20.85
C ARG A 67 -2.37 6.24 -21.42
N VAL A 68 -1.36 5.59 -20.85
CA VAL A 68 0.03 5.63 -21.36
C VAL A 68 0.10 5.02 -22.77
N ALA A 69 -0.50 3.86 -22.98
CA ALA A 69 -0.57 3.24 -24.30
C ALA A 69 -1.26 4.14 -25.34
N ARG A 70 -2.33 4.85 -24.95
CA ARG A 70 -3.00 5.81 -25.83
C ARG A 70 -2.10 7.01 -26.16
N LEU A 71 -1.34 7.51 -25.19
CA LEU A 71 -0.37 8.58 -25.41
C LEU A 71 0.73 8.13 -26.36
N GLN A 72 1.29 6.93 -26.17
CA GLN A 72 2.28 6.35 -27.06
C GLN A 72 1.76 6.24 -28.51
N ALA A 73 0.52 5.78 -28.70
CA ALA A 73 -0.09 5.71 -30.02
C ALA A 73 -0.30 7.10 -30.65
N HIS A 74 -0.59 8.13 -29.85
CA HIS A 74 -0.65 9.51 -30.36
C HIS A 74 0.71 10.05 -30.73
N LEU A 75 1.76 9.74 -29.95
CA LEU A 75 3.14 10.10 -30.27
C LEU A 75 3.58 9.45 -31.59
N MET A 76 3.39 8.15 -31.78
CA MET A 76 3.72 7.48 -33.05
C MET A 76 3.03 8.12 -34.26
N ARG A 77 1.78 8.58 -34.09
CA ARG A 77 1.07 9.31 -35.15
C ARG A 77 1.64 10.71 -35.38
N LEU A 78 2.04 11.39 -34.31
CA LEU A 78 2.70 12.69 -34.39
C LEU A 78 4.05 12.56 -35.12
N ASP A 79 4.84 11.54 -34.80
CA ASP A 79 6.11 11.22 -35.44
C ASP A 79 5.93 10.97 -36.94
N ALA A 80 4.93 10.16 -37.31
CA ALA A 80 4.59 9.91 -38.72
C ALA A 80 4.12 11.18 -39.47
N LEU A 81 3.42 12.09 -38.79
CA LEU A 81 3.06 13.39 -39.35
C LEU A 81 4.28 14.30 -39.50
N GLY A 82 5.20 14.29 -38.53
CA GLY A 82 6.47 14.99 -38.56
C GLY A 82 7.32 14.57 -39.76
N GLU A 83 7.48 13.27 -39.97
CA GLU A 83 8.22 12.69 -41.10
C GLU A 83 7.62 13.12 -42.46
N ARG A 84 6.29 13.07 -42.57
CA ARG A 84 5.60 13.52 -43.79
C ARG A 84 5.78 15.02 -44.03
N LEU A 85 5.77 15.83 -42.97
CA LEU A 85 5.97 17.27 -43.08
C LEU A 85 7.42 17.62 -43.46
N ALA A 86 8.40 16.94 -42.85
CA ALA A 86 9.82 17.11 -43.16
C ALA A 86 10.15 16.74 -44.62
N SER A 87 9.62 15.60 -45.09
CA SER A 87 9.81 15.16 -46.47
C SER A 87 9.15 16.09 -47.50
N GLN A 88 7.96 16.62 -47.23
CA GLN A 88 7.31 17.61 -48.10
C GLN A 88 7.98 18.97 -48.08
N GLY A 89 8.51 19.39 -46.92
CA GLY A 89 9.21 20.65 -46.72
C GLY A 89 10.66 20.67 -47.22
N LYS A 90 11.20 19.51 -47.65
CA LYS A 90 12.64 19.33 -47.96
C LYS A 90 13.55 19.78 -46.81
N LEU A 91 13.09 19.56 -45.58
CA LEU A 91 13.88 19.84 -44.37
C LEU A 91 15.00 18.80 -44.25
N ASP A 92 16.09 19.15 -43.57
CA ASP A 92 17.22 18.24 -43.36
C ASP A 92 16.79 17.09 -42.44
N GLN A 93 16.83 15.86 -42.95
CA GLN A 93 16.53 14.65 -42.18
C GLN A 93 17.49 14.43 -41.02
N LYS A 94 18.68 15.05 -41.07
CA LYS A 94 19.66 14.96 -39.99
C LYS A 94 19.27 15.78 -38.76
N GLU A 95 18.44 16.82 -38.94
CA GLU A 95 17.92 17.67 -37.86
C GLU A 95 16.54 17.19 -37.39
N PHE A 96 15.75 16.59 -38.28
CA PHE A 96 14.40 16.12 -38.01
C PHE A 96 14.28 14.60 -38.20
N ASP A 97 15.02 13.84 -37.41
CA ASP A 97 14.94 12.38 -37.37
C ASP A 97 13.95 11.93 -36.27
N PHE A 98 12.76 11.50 -36.68
CA PHE A 98 11.72 10.99 -35.77
C PHE A 98 11.88 9.50 -35.42
N SER A 99 12.91 8.82 -35.95
CA SER A 99 13.23 7.43 -35.62
C SER A 99 14.19 7.32 -34.42
N ALA A 100 14.90 8.40 -34.10
CA ALA A 100 15.76 8.51 -32.94
C ALA A 100 14.95 8.89 -31.68
N GLU A 101 15.49 8.55 -30.51
CA GLU A 101 14.89 8.97 -29.25
C GLU A 101 14.96 10.51 -29.13
N PRO A 102 13.84 11.20 -28.80
CA PRO A 102 13.82 12.66 -28.78
C PRO A 102 14.86 13.22 -27.81
N PRO A 103 15.55 14.32 -28.17
CA PRO A 103 16.47 14.96 -27.25
C PRO A 103 15.70 15.40 -26.00
N GLN A 104 16.17 14.96 -24.82
CA GLN A 104 15.49 15.24 -23.54
C GLN A 104 15.53 16.72 -23.12
N GLY A 105 16.24 17.56 -23.88
CA GLY A 105 16.46 18.95 -23.54
C GLY A 105 17.43 19.09 -22.36
N GLY A 106 18.38 20.00 -22.51
CA GLY A 106 19.43 20.21 -21.52
C GLY A 106 20.68 20.74 -22.20
N ILE A 107 21.62 21.25 -21.42
CA ILE A 107 23.00 21.39 -21.88
C ILE A 107 23.47 19.98 -22.23
N GLU A 108 23.76 19.73 -23.50
CA GLU A 108 24.47 18.53 -23.98
C GLU A 108 25.88 18.58 -23.41
N ASP A 109 26.00 18.27 -22.13
CA ASP A 109 27.26 17.94 -21.53
C ASP A 109 27.16 16.49 -21.10
N GLU A 110 28.13 15.74 -21.59
CA GLU A 110 28.62 14.46 -21.14
C GLU A 110 28.86 14.48 -19.61
N VAL A 111 27.79 14.56 -18.82
CA VAL A 111 27.80 14.43 -17.37
C VAL A 111 27.00 13.18 -17.03
N THR A 112 27.50 12.05 -17.55
CA THR A 112 27.44 10.79 -16.79
C THR A 112 28.45 10.90 -15.64
N GLY A 113 28.23 11.90 -14.79
CA GLY A 113 28.80 12.03 -13.48
C GLY A 113 27.60 12.18 -12.60
N SER A 114 27.09 11.07 -12.05
CA SER A 114 26.28 11.13 -10.84
C SER A 114 26.90 12.21 -9.97
N LEU A 115 26.17 13.29 -9.68
CA LEU A 115 26.51 14.16 -8.56
C LEU A 115 26.49 13.22 -7.35
N ARG A 116 27.67 12.66 -7.04
CA ARG A 116 27.81 11.63 -6.03
C ARG A 116 27.40 12.31 -4.74
N ALA A 117 26.57 11.66 -3.94
CA ALA A 117 26.19 12.16 -2.62
C ALA A 117 27.43 12.62 -1.80
N ASP A 118 28.58 12.00 -2.08
CA ASP A 118 29.92 12.35 -1.61
C ASP A 118 30.34 13.82 -1.89
N GLU A 119 30.10 14.35 -3.09
CA GLU A 119 30.44 15.74 -3.46
C GLU A 119 29.50 16.75 -2.78
N ILE A 120 28.23 16.40 -2.65
CA ILE A 120 27.25 17.23 -1.94
C ILE A 120 27.63 17.29 -0.46
N ALA A 121 27.97 16.17 0.16
CA ALA A 121 28.45 16.12 1.54
C ALA A 121 29.75 16.93 1.73
N ALA A 122 30.70 16.82 0.80
CA ALA A 122 31.95 17.59 0.82
C ALA A 122 31.70 19.11 0.71
N SER A 123 30.77 19.54 -0.14
CA SER A 123 30.39 20.95 -0.30
C SER A 123 29.72 21.53 0.94
N LEU A 124 28.85 20.77 1.61
CA LEU A 124 28.19 21.17 2.87
C LEU A 124 29.21 21.35 4.00
N THR A 125 30.19 20.44 4.08
CA THR A 125 31.25 20.52 5.09
C THR A 125 32.17 21.72 4.85
N LYS A 126 32.36 22.10 3.58
CA LYS A 126 33.15 23.27 3.21
C LYS A 126 32.46 24.58 3.60
N ILE A 127 31.13 24.65 3.46
CA ILE A 127 30.34 25.83 3.85
C ILE A 127 30.30 25.97 5.38
N ASP A 128 30.13 24.88 6.11
CA ASP A 128 30.17 24.85 7.58
C ASP A 128 31.49 25.46 8.11
N ARG A 129 32.61 25.14 7.45
CA ARG A 129 33.94 25.65 7.79
C ARG A 129 34.18 27.12 7.46
N LEU A 130 33.33 27.75 6.66
CA LEU A 130 33.42 29.18 6.31
C LEU A 130 32.49 30.05 7.16
N LEU A 131 31.54 29.42 7.86
CA LEU A 131 30.54 30.07 8.71
C LEU A 131 30.79 29.89 10.21
N GLY A 132 31.82 29.12 10.59
CA GLY A 132 32.37 29.04 11.95
C GLY A 132 33.79 29.59 12.01
#